data_AF-A0A6I9T8V5-F1
#
_entry.id   AF-A0A6I9T8V5-F1
#
_cell.length_a   1.000
_cell.length_b   1.000
_cell.length_c   1.000
_cell.angle_alpha   90.00
_cell.angle_beta   90.00
_cell.angle_gamma   90.00
#
_symmetry.space_group_name_H-M   'P 1'
#
loop_
_entity.id
_entity.type
_entity.pdbx_description
1 polymer ?
#
loop_
_entity_poly.entity_id
_entity_poly.type
_entity_poly.pdbx_seq_one_letter_code
_entity_poly.pdbx_strand_id
1 'polypeptide(L)'
;MDRQTLASSSSSTSGTSVNPPPPEDAWYTTYLKLLPQWESVSSSSRVTIPIDISRVNQIDAARLDIEMSAMLKEQLVKVFSLMKPGMLFQYEPELDAFLEFLIWRFSIWVDKPTPGNALMNLRYRDERAVEARGKVRTGLEGPGLTISQKVWYCIATVGGQYIWARLQSFSAFRRWGDTEQRSLARRSWFLLQRIEGFYKAASFGNLLVFLLTGRYRSLIERALRARLVYGSPNMNRSVSFEYMNRQLVWNEFSEMLLLLLPLLNSSSVKNFLRPFSKDKSSNSEGDDALCPICRATPTTPFLALPCQHRYCYYCLRTRCSATMAFRCSRCNEPVVAMQRYGGSVNNQSQ
;
A
#
# COMPACT_ATOMS: atom_id res chain seq x y z
N MET A 1 10.43 35.05 -54.70
CA MET A 1 10.35 33.84 -55.55
C MET A 1 8.92 33.69 -55.97
N ASP A 2 8.59 34.30 -57.09
CA ASP A 2 7.24 34.37 -57.63
C ASP A 2 6.81 33.02 -58.19
N ARG A 3 5.72 32.47 -57.66
CA ARG A 3 5.15 31.20 -58.11
C ARG A 3 4.07 31.53 -59.12
N GLN A 4 4.41 31.46 -60.40
CA GLN A 4 3.46 31.54 -61.51
C GLN A 4 2.49 30.36 -61.44
N THR A 5 1.22 30.63 -61.16
CA THR A 5 0.12 29.66 -61.26
C THR A 5 -0.54 29.78 -62.62
N LEU A 6 -0.51 28.68 -63.37
CA LEU A 6 -1.18 28.50 -64.66
C LEU A 6 -2.68 28.72 -64.53
N ALA A 7 -3.21 29.66 -65.32
CA ALA A 7 -4.64 29.88 -65.47
C ALA A 7 -5.23 28.80 -66.40
N SER A 8 -6.12 27.98 -65.87
CA SER A 8 -7.04 27.15 -66.67
C SER A 8 -8.39 27.86 -66.69
N SER A 9 -8.70 28.44 -67.85
CA SER A 9 -9.98 29.07 -68.17
C SER A 9 -11.07 28.02 -68.43
N SER A 10 -12.15 28.07 -67.64
CA SER A 10 -13.47 27.59 -68.05
C SER A 10 -14.56 28.41 -67.37
N SER A 11 -15.21 29.26 -68.15
CA SER A 11 -16.39 30.01 -67.77
C SER A 11 -17.65 29.20 -68.10
N SER A 12 -18.49 28.94 -67.10
CA SER A 12 -19.93 28.76 -67.32
C SER A 12 -20.73 29.30 -66.13
N THR A 13 -21.57 30.27 -66.46
CA THR A 13 -22.47 31.07 -65.62
C THR A 13 -23.69 30.28 -65.15
N SER A 14 -24.09 30.44 -63.88
CA SER A 14 -25.45 30.83 -63.43
C SER A 14 -25.73 30.39 -61.99
N GLY A 15 -26.12 31.35 -61.14
CA GLY A 15 -26.47 31.11 -59.74
C GLY A 15 -26.07 32.30 -58.89
N THR A 16 -27.01 33.22 -58.68
CA THR A 16 -26.88 34.46 -57.90
C THR A 16 -26.68 34.13 -56.41
N SER A 17 -25.51 33.64 -56.02
CA SER A 17 -25.05 33.70 -54.64
C SER A 17 -24.25 34.98 -54.49
N VAL A 18 -24.79 35.93 -53.70
CA VAL A 18 -24.25 37.28 -53.48
C VAL A 18 -22.79 37.29 -52.96
N ASN A 19 -22.22 36.14 -52.63
CA ASN A 19 -20.79 35.98 -52.36
C ASN A 19 -20.24 34.74 -53.09
N PRO A 20 -19.26 34.87 -54.01
CA PRO A 20 -18.51 33.72 -54.50
C PRO A 20 -17.70 33.08 -53.34
N PRO A 21 -17.42 31.77 -53.38
CA PRO A 21 -16.56 31.15 -52.37
C PRO A 21 -15.18 31.83 -52.40
N PRO A 22 -14.56 32.06 -51.22
CA PRO A 22 -13.25 32.70 -51.16
C PRO A 22 -12.21 31.87 -51.92
N PRO A 23 -11.24 32.52 -52.59
CA PRO A 23 -10.18 31.83 -53.31
C PRO A 23 -9.31 31.01 -52.36
N GLU A 24 -8.65 29.96 -52.86
CA GLU A 24 -7.89 28.98 -52.06
C GLU A 24 -6.76 29.59 -51.21
N ASP A 25 -6.31 30.80 -51.53
CA ASP A 25 -5.25 31.56 -50.87
C ASP A 25 -5.79 32.66 -49.91
N ALA A 26 -7.11 32.86 -49.83
CA ALA A 26 -7.73 33.85 -48.94
C ALA A 26 -7.43 33.61 -47.45
N TRP A 27 -7.17 32.36 -47.05
CA TRP A 27 -6.78 32.04 -45.68
C TRP A 27 -5.37 32.57 -45.36
N TYR A 28 -4.46 32.59 -46.33
CA TYR A 28 -3.07 33.03 -46.13
C TYR A 28 -3.01 34.53 -45.89
N THR A 29 -3.76 35.30 -46.68
CA THR A 29 -3.89 36.76 -46.50
C THR A 29 -4.58 37.10 -45.18
N THR A 30 -5.62 36.35 -44.81
CA THR A 30 -6.31 36.49 -43.52
C THR A 30 -5.39 36.15 -42.35
N TYR A 31 -4.58 35.09 -42.47
CA TYR A 31 -3.58 34.70 -41.49
C TYR A 31 -2.54 35.80 -41.27
N LEU A 32 -1.93 36.33 -42.34
CA LEU A 32 -0.94 37.41 -42.25
C LEU A 32 -1.53 38.68 -41.63
N LYS A 33 -2.80 39.00 -41.94
CA LYS A 33 -3.52 40.15 -41.37
C LYS A 33 -3.78 39.99 -39.87
N LEU A 34 -4.08 38.77 -39.42
CA LEU A 34 -4.39 38.46 -38.02
C LEU A 34 -3.14 38.15 -37.18
N LEU A 35 -2.02 37.79 -37.81
CA LEU A 35 -0.74 37.47 -37.16
C LEU A 35 -0.30 38.54 -36.15
N PRO A 36 -0.20 39.85 -36.48
CA PRO A 36 0.24 40.86 -35.52
C PRO A 36 -0.74 41.04 -34.36
N GLN A 37 -2.05 40.88 -34.61
CA GLN A 37 -3.05 40.90 -33.55
C GLN A 37 -2.90 39.68 -32.62
N TRP A 38 -2.69 38.50 -33.19
CA TRP A 38 -2.43 37.27 -32.44
C TRP A 38 -1.12 37.33 -31.64
N GLU A 39 -0.06 37.91 -32.18
CA GLU A 39 1.22 38.12 -31.46
C GLU A 39 1.07 39.11 -30.30
N SER A 40 0.27 40.17 -30.48
CA SER A 40 -0.05 41.12 -29.42
C SER A 40 -0.89 40.50 -28.29
N VAL A 41 -1.84 39.61 -28.64
CA VAL A 41 -2.63 38.86 -27.65
C VAL A 41 -1.78 37.81 -26.96
N SER A 42 -0.96 37.05 -27.69
CA SER A 42 -0.06 36.01 -27.16
C SER A 42 1.02 36.56 -26.22
N SER A 43 1.49 37.78 -26.46
CA SER A 43 2.43 38.46 -25.56
C SER A 43 1.76 38.96 -24.27
N SER A 44 0.50 39.40 -24.35
CA SER A 44 -0.31 39.84 -23.19
C SER A 44 -0.89 38.66 -22.38
N SER A 45 -1.30 37.59 -23.05
CA SER A 45 -1.97 36.42 -22.49
C SER A 45 -1.01 35.28 -22.14
N ARG A 46 0.23 35.56 -21.72
CA ARG A 46 1.07 34.55 -21.04
C ARG A 46 0.51 34.28 -19.64
N VAL A 47 -0.70 33.74 -19.59
CA VAL A 47 -1.30 33.18 -18.38
C VAL A 47 -0.50 31.93 -18.07
N THR A 48 0.38 32.03 -17.08
CA THR A 48 1.02 30.86 -16.48
C THR A 48 -0.08 30.00 -15.88
N ILE A 49 -0.45 28.92 -16.56
CA ILE A 49 -1.34 27.91 -16.00
C ILE A 49 -0.54 27.24 -14.86
N PRO A 50 -0.97 27.39 -13.59
CA PRO A 50 -0.30 26.70 -12.49
C PRO A 50 -0.54 25.21 -12.67
N ILE A 51 0.51 24.48 -13.03
CA ILE A 51 0.44 23.02 -13.06
C ILE A 51 0.62 22.52 -11.64
N ASP A 52 -0.48 22.06 -11.07
CA ASP A 52 -0.47 21.38 -9.78
C ASP A 52 0.02 19.94 -9.97
N ILE A 53 1.11 19.61 -9.28
CA ILE A 53 1.65 18.26 -9.28
C ILE A 53 0.82 17.40 -8.33
N SER A 54 0.50 16.17 -8.74
CA SER A 54 -0.23 15.21 -7.92
C SER A 54 0.54 14.93 -6.63
N ARG A 55 -0.07 15.22 -5.48
CA ARG A 55 0.50 14.97 -4.15
C ARG A 55 0.73 13.47 -3.92
N VAL A 56 -0.18 12.65 -4.43
CA VAL A 56 -0.11 11.19 -4.36
C VAL A 56 1.14 10.70 -5.09
N ASN A 57 1.39 11.18 -6.31
CA ASN A 57 2.58 10.78 -7.07
C ASN A 57 3.88 11.17 -6.35
N GLN A 58 3.92 12.31 -5.66
CA GLN A 58 5.10 12.72 -4.88
C GLN A 58 5.36 11.80 -3.68
N ILE A 59 4.29 11.37 -3.00
CA ILE A 59 4.39 10.44 -1.87
C ILE A 59 4.76 9.03 -2.37
N ASP A 60 4.10 8.56 -3.43
CA ASP A 60 4.34 7.24 -4.02
C ASP A 60 5.77 7.13 -4.56
N ALA A 61 6.29 8.18 -5.21
CA ALA A 61 7.67 8.24 -5.64
C ALA A 61 8.65 8.07 -4.47
N ALA A 62 8.38 8.75 -3.35
CA ALA A 62 9.18 8.64 -2.13
C ALA A 62 9.11 7.23 -1.53
N ARG A 63 7.92 6.59 -1.56
CA ARG A 63 7.74 5.23 -1.08
C ARG A 63 8.47 4.22 -1.94
N LEU A 64 8.36 4.34 -3.26
CA LEU A 64 9.06 3.51 -4.22
C LEU A 64 10.58 3.62 -4.09
N ASP A 65 11.12 4.82 -3.86
CA ASP A 65 12.55 4.99 -3.63
C ASP A 65 13.04 4.19 -2.41
N ILE A 66 12.26 4.17 -1.32
CA ILE A 66 12.58 3.37 -0.12
C ILE A 66 12.54 1.87 -0.45
N GLU A 67 11.48 1.41 -1.11
CA GLU A 67 11.33 -0.02 -1.45
C GLU A 67 12.42 -0.50 -2.41
N MET A 68 12.74 0.29 -3.44
CA MET A 68 13.81 -0.01 -4.38
C MET A 68 15.18 -0.03 -3.70
N SER A 69 15.46 0.92 -2.79
CA SER A 69 16.71 0.90 -2.00
C SER A 69 16.80 -0.31 -1.08
N ALA A 70 15.68 -0.75 -0.48
CA ALA A 70 15.63 -1.93 0.37
C ALA A 70 15.90 -3.20 -0.45
N MET A 71 15.30 -3.32 -1.63
CA MET A 71 15.60 -4.43 -2.56
C MET A 71 17.07 -4.45 -2.98
N LEU A 72 17.67 -3.29 -3.28
CA LEU A 72 19.10 -3.20 -3.60
C LEU A 72 19.98 -3.61 -2.41
N LYS A 73 19.62 -3.18 -1.20
CA LYS A 73 20.30 -3.59 0.04
C LYS A 73 20.25 -5.10 0.22
N GLU A 74 19.09 -5.72 0.05
CA GLU A 74 18.96 -7.18 0.15
C GLU A 74 19.85 -7.93 -0.83
N GLN A 75 19.92 -7.48 -2.09
CA GLN A 75 20.82 -8.10 -3.07
C GLN A 75 22.28 -7.90 -2.69
N LEU A 76 22.66 -6.73 -2.19
CA LEU A 76 24.02 -6.45 -1.75
C LEU A 76 24.40 -7.31 -0.53
N VAL A 77 23.51 -7.44 0.46
CA VAL A 77 23.70 -8.31 1.63
C VAL A 77 23.86 -9.79 1.22
N LYS A 78 23.13 -10.26 0.20
CA LYS A 78 23.30 -11.61 -0.35
C LYS A 78 24.69 -11.84 -0.94
N VAL A 79 25.28 -10.84 -1.62
CA VAL A 79 26.66 -10.93 -2.13
C VAL A 79 27.66 -11.13 -0.99
N PHE A 80 27.41 -10.52 0.18
CA PHE A 80 28.24 -10.64 1.38
C PHE A 80 27.81 -11.79 2.32
N SER A 81 26.93 -12.69 1.88
CA SER A 81 26.43 -13.81 2.70
C SER A 81 27.51 -14.80 3.16
N LEU A 82 28.65 -14.84 2.47
CA LEU A 82 29.83 -15.64 2.82
C LEU A 82 30.66 -15.03 3.96
N MET A 83 30.43 -13.76 4.30
CA MET A 83 31.09 -13.10 5.43
C MET A 83 30.41 -13.47 6.76
N LYS A 84 31.18 -13.44 7.86
CA LYS A 84 30.64 -13.71 9.20
C LYS A 84 29.45 -12.77 9.49
N PRO A 85 28.27 -13.30 9.87
CA PRO A 85 27.05 -12.50 10.00
C PRO A 85 27.18 -11.37 11.03
N GLY A 86 28.01 -11.54 12.06
CA GLY A 86 28.26 -10.50 13.08
C GLY A 86 28.96 -9.23 12.56
N MET A 87 29.72 -9.30 11.46
CA MET A 87 30.35 -8.10 10.88
C MET A 87 29.35 -7.26 10.08
N LEU A 88 28.39 -7.91 9.42
CA LEU A 88 27.45 -7.23 8.52
C LEU A 88 26.51 -6.29 9.29
N PHE A 89 26.09 -6.67 10.50
CA PHE A 89 25.27 -5.82 11.37
C PHE A 89 26.02 -4.58 11.89
N GLN A 90 27.34 -4.66 12.08
CA GLN A 90 28.12 -3.51 12.55
C GLN A 90 28.29 -2.44 11.44
N TYR A 91 28.33 -2.89 10.19
CA TYR A 91 28.52 -2.06 9.00
C TYR A 91 27.21 -1.70 8.28
N GLU A 92 26.06 -2.15 8.77
CA GLU A 92 24.75 -1.83 8.22
C GLU A 92 24.53 -0.32 7.93
N PRO A 93 24.78 0.62 8.87
CA PRO A 93 24.57 2.04 8.60
C PRO A 93 25.55 2.60 7.55
N GLU A 94 26.74 2.01 7.42
CA GLU A 94 27.73 2.42 6.41
C GLU A 94 27.33 1.94 5.02
N LEU A 95 26.81 0.72 4.94
CA LEU A 95 26.28 0.11 3.73
C LEU A 95 25.04 0.86 3.23
N ASP A 96 24.13 1.24 4.12
CA ASP A 96 22.97 2.06 3.80
C ASP A 96 23.38 3.43 3.26
N ALA A 97 24.31 4.12 3.95
CA ALA A 97 24.83 5.41 3.51
C ALA A 97 25.56 5.30 2.15
N PHE A 98 26.30 4.22 1.94
CA PHE A 98 26.97 3.96 0.67
C PHE A 98 25.98 3.76 -0.47
N LEU A 99 24.92 2.96 -0.26
CA LEU A 99 23.85 2.75 -1.24
C LEU A 99 23.13 4.05 -1.59
N GLU A 100 22.71 4.82 -0.57
CA GLU A 100 22.08 6.13 -0.80
C GLU A 100 23.01 7.11 -1.52
N PHE A 101 24.30 7.09 -1.19
CA PHE A 101 25.31 7.90 -1.89
C PHE A 101 25.45 7.51 -3.36
N LEU A 102 25.47 6.21 -3.67
CA LEU A 102 25.51 5.74 -5.07
C LEU A 102 24.26 6.17 -5.83
N ILE A 103 23.09 6.03 -5.23
CA ILE A 103 21.82 6.50 -5.82
C ILE A 103 21.92 8.00 -6.10
N TRP A 104 22.35 8.82 -5.14
CA TRP A 104 22.55 10.25 -5.33
C TRP A 104 23.56 10.56 -6.44
N ARG A 105 24.70 9.85 -6.47
CA ARG A 105 25.81 10.06 -7.41
C ARG A 105 25.45 9.73 -8.86
N PHE A 106 24.59 8.75 -9.08
CA PHE A 106 24.14 8.36 -10.43
C PHE A 106 22.82 8.98 -10.86
N SER A 107 22.04 9.50 -9.90
CA SER A 107 20.77 10.17 -10.13
C SER A 107 20.93 11.69 -10.08
N ILE A 108 20.83 12.28 -8.88
CA ILE A 108 20.74 13.72 -8.64
C ILE A 108 21.99 14.46 -9.12
N TRP A 109 23.19 13.87 -8.96
CA TRP A 109 24.44 14.50 -9.44
C TRP A 109 24.44 14.69 -10.96
N VAL A 110 23.92 13.71 -11.70
CA VAL A 110 23.86 13.67 -13.18
C VAL A 110 22.57 14.32 -13.72
N ASP A 111 21.81 15.03 -12.87
CA ASP A 111 20.52 15.64 -13.22
C ASP A 111 19.46 14.65 -13.74
N LYS A 112 19.60 13.37 -13.36
CA LYS A 112 18.58 12.35 -13.60
C LYS A 112 17.67 12.23 -12.38
N PRO A 113 16.37 11.95 -12.56
CA PRO A 113 15.47 11.68 -11.43
C PRO A 113 15.88 10.40 -10.69
N THR A 114 15.51 10.27 -9.42
CA THR A 114 15.68 9.02 -8.66
C THR A 114 14.78 7.94 -9.24
N PRO A 115 15.07 6.64 -9.05
CA PRO A 115 14.28 5.57 -9.66
C PRO A 115 12.77 5.68 -9.41
N GLY A 116 12.33 5.97 -8.19
CA GLY A 116 10.92 6.18 -7.83
C GLY A 116 10.35 7.45 -8.46
N ASN A 117 11.11 8.54 -8.46
CA ASN A 117 10.72 9.77 -9.17
C ASN A 117 10.58 9.55 -10.68
N ALA A 118 11.48 8.77 -11.29
CA ALA A 118 11.44 8.45 -12.72
C ALA A 118 10.16 7.68 -13.09
N LEU A 119 9.78 6.69 -12.27
CA LEU A 119 8.55 5.91 -12.46
C LEU A 119 7.29 6.77 -12.33
N MET A 120 7.31 7.77 -11.46
CA MET A 120 6.21 8.73 -11.28
C MET A 120 6.31 9.96 -12.20
N ASN A 121 7.25 9.95 -13.16
CA ASN A 121 7.54 11.05 -14.09
C ASN A 121 7.78 12.39 -13.37
N LEU A 122 8.46 12.36 -12.22
CA LEU A 122 8.87 13.52 -11.44
C LEU A 122 10.37 13.79 -11.63
N ARG A 123 10.74 15.07 -11.57
CA ARG A 123 12.12 15.55 -11.53
C ARG A 123 12.27 16.68 -10.53
N TYR A 124 13.46 16.80 -9.95
CA TYR A 124 13.78 17.94 -9.10
C TYR A 124 14.10 19.17 -9.94
N ARG A 125 13.62 20.31 -9.46
CA ARG A 125 13.83 21.63 -10.06
C ARG A 125 14.13 22.64 -8.97
N ASP A 126 15.06 23.55 -9.25
CA ASP A 126 15.35 24.67 -8.35
C ASP A 126 14.29 25.77 -8.52
N GLU A 127 13.55 26.10 -7.44
CA GLU A 127 12.60 27.24 -7.49
C GLU A 127 13.32 28.60 -7.50
N ARG A 128 14.52 28.71 -6.90
CA ARG A 128 15.24 30.00 -6.79
C ARG A 128 15.68 30.51 -8.16
N ALA A 129 16.24 29.62 -8.98
CA ALA A 129 16.65 29.94 -10.35
C ALA A 129 15.46 30.35 -11.25
N VAL A 130 14.25 29.91 -10.93
CA VAL A 130 13.03 30.16 -11.73
C VAL A 130 12.40 31.50 -11.37
N GLU A 131 12.35 31.83 -10.08
CA GLU A 131 11.94 33.15 -9.61
C GLU A 131 12.83 34.24 -10.23
N ALA A 132 14.14 33.97 -10.37
CA ALA A 132 15.11 34.90 -10.94
C ALA A 132 15.02 35.05 -12.48
N ARG A 133 14.64 34.01 -13.24
CA ARG A 133 14.68 34.02 -14.72
C ARG A 133 13.40 34.49 -15.42
N GLY A 134 12.33 34.79 -14.67
CA GLY A 134 11.08 35.25 -15.24
C GLY A 134 10.27 34.15 -15.94
N LYS A 135 8.96 34.15 -15.66
CA LYS A 135 7.85 33.33 -16.18
C LYS A 135 8.23 32.27 -17.22
N VAL A 136 8.50 31.06 -16.74
CA VAL A 136 8.52 29.85 -17.56
C VAL A 136 7.12 29.57 -18.11
N ARG A 137 7.02 29.36 -19.43
CA ARG A 137 5.76 29.24 -20.18
C ARG A 137 4.86 28.10 -19.69
N THR A 138 5.44 27.01 -19.20
CA THR A 138 4.71 25.78 -18.89
C THR A 138 4.78 25.36 -17.43
N GLY A 139 5.59 26.01 -16.58
CA GLY A 139 5.85 25.51 -15.21
C GLY A 139 6.52 24.13 -15.15
N LEU A 140 6.70 23.45 -16.29
CA LEU A 140 7.43 22.19 -16.48
C LEU A 140 8.91 22.45 -16.74
N GLU A 141 9.26 23.45 -17.55
CA GLU A 141 10.64 23.75 -17.98
C GLU A 141 11.46 24.49 -16.91
N GLY A 142 12.63 23.98 -16.54
CA GLY A 142 13.54 24.69 -15.65
C GLY A 142 14.88 23.99 -15.52
N PRO A 143 15.94 24.73 -15.13
CA PRO A 143 17.21 24.11 -14.81
C PRO A 143 17.04 23.14 -13.64
N GLY A 144 17.86 22.09 -13.63
CA GLY A 144 17.98 21.17 -12.50
C GLY A 144 18.53 21.86 -11.24
N LEU A 145 18.81 21.08 -10.20
CA LEU A 145 19.38 21.61 -8.96
C LEU A 145 20.76 22.22 -9.20
N THR A 146 21.05 23.32 -8.51
CA THR A 146 22.39 23.90 -8.47
C THR A 146 23.38 22.94 -7.81
N ILE A 147 24.67 23.05 -8.14
CA ILE A 147 25.72 22.18 -7.56
C ILE A 147 25.72 22.27 -6.03
N SER A 148 25.57 23.47 -5.47
CA SER A 148 25.49 23.66 -4.02
C SER A 148 24.26 22.98 -3.41
N GLN A 149 23.07 23.09 -4.04
CA GLN A 149 21.87 22.38 -3.61
C GLN A 149 22.06 20.87 -3.67
N LYS A 150 22.69 20.33 -4.72
CA LYS A 150 22.96 18.89 -4.85
C LYS A 150 23.84 18.39 -3.70
N VAL A 151 24.90 19.12 -3.36
CA VAL A 151 25.81 18.78 -2.27
C VAL A 151 25.12 18.88 -0.91
N TRP A 152 24.42 19.98 -0.63
CA TRP A 152 23.68 20.13 0.62
C TRP A 152 22.57 19.10 0.78
N TYR A 153 21.90 18.73 -0.32
CA TYR A 153 20.92 17.65 -0.31
C TYR A 153 21.58 16.34 0.11
N CYS A 154 22.70 15.96 -0.50
CA CYS A 154 23.44 14.75 -0.14
C CYS A 154 23.88 14.74 1.33
N ILE A 155 24.44 15.85 1.80
CA ILE A 155 24.90 15.98 3.19
C ILE A 155 23.71 15.83 4.14
N ALA A 156 22.59 16.47 3.85
CA ALA A 156 21.41 16.42 4.70
C ALA A 156 20.71 15.04 4.68
N THR A 157 20.59 14.38 3.53
CA THR A 157 19.89 13.10 3.41
C THR A 157 20.78 11.91 3.77
N VAL A 158 21.96 11.80 3.16
CA VAL A 158 22.87 10.66 3.36
C VAL A 158 23.67 10.85 4.64
N GLY A 159 24.33 12.01 4.76
CA GLY A 159 25.14 12.34 5.93
C GLY A 159 24.30 12.45 7.21
N GLY A 160 23.13 13.10 7.11
CA GLY A 160 22.20 13.23 8.23
C GLY A 160 21.70 11.89 8.76
N GLN A 161 21.25 11.00 7.87
CA GLN A 161 20.80 9.66 8.25
C GLN A 161 21.94 8.82 8.84
N TYR A 162 23.11 8.84 8.22
CA TYR A 162 24.29 8.13 8.73
C TYR A 162 24.70 8.59 10.12
N ILE A 163 24.85 9.91 10.32
CA ILE A 163 25.21 10.50 11.61
C ILE A 163 24.15 10.16 12.66
N TRP A 164 22.86 10.21 12.29
CA TRP A 164 21.77 9.85 13.20
C TRP A 164 21.84 8.38 13.63
N ALA A 165 21.97 7.46 12.68
CA ALA A 165 22.07 6.03 12.96
C ALA A 165 23.33 5.69 13.78
N ARG A 166 24.47 6.33 13.48
CA ARG A 166 25.69 6.21 14.28
C ARG A 166 25.54 6.77 15.68
N LEU A 167 24.90 7.92 15.83
CA LEU A 167 24.69 8.54 17.14
C LEU A 167 23.74 7.70 17.99
N GLN A 168 22.70 7.10 17.38
CA GLN A 168 21.76 6.21 18.04
C GLN A 168 22.42 4.89 18.48
N SER A 169 23.20 4.24 17.60
CA SER A 169 23.96 3.03 17.97
C SER A 169 25.03 3.31 19.05
N PHE A 170 25.71 4.46 18.96
CA PHE A 170 26.66 4.89 19.99
C PHE A 170 25.98 5.19 21.33
N SER A 171 24.79 5.81 21.31
CA SER A 171 24.00 6.08 22.52
C SER A 171 23.59 4.79 23.24
N ALA A 172 23.22 3.75 22.46
CA ALA A 172 22.87 2.44 22.98
C ALA A 172 24.09 1.72 23.56
N PHE A 173 25.23 1.77 22.87
CA PHE A 173 26.47 1.14 23.34
C PHE A 173 26.99 1.75 24.65
N ARG A 174 26.88 3.07 24.82
CA ARG A 174 27.34 3.76 26.03
C ARG A 174 26.31 3.80 27.17
N ARG A 175 25.14 3.17 27.03
CA ARG A 175 24.02 3.20 28.00
C ARG A 175 23.81 4.62 28.57
N TRP A 176 23.71 5.61 27.69
CA TRP A 176 23.57 7.01 28.11
C TRP A 176 22.34 7.29 28.99
N GLY A 177 21.33 6.41 28.96
CA GLY A 177 20.15 6.49 29.83
C GLY A 177 20.34 5.96 31.25
N ASP A 178 21.34 5.10 31.51
CA ASP A 178 21.41 4.28 32.73
C ASP A 178 22.53 4.69 33.71
N THR A 179 23.43 5.59 33.31
CA THR A 179 24.60 5.96 34.12
C THR A 179 24.38 7.25 34.91
N GLU A 180 24.44 7.16 36.24
CA GLU A 180 24.16 8.25 37.18
C GLU A 180 25.26 9.34 37.26
N GLN A 181 26.46 9.10 36.70
CA GLN A 181 27.68 9.82 37.12
C GLN A 181 28.34 10.77 36.10
N ARG A 182 27.76 11.05 34.92
CA ARG A 182 28.33 12.06 33.99
C ARG A 182 27.31 13.09 33.50
N SER A 183 27.40 14.31 34.03
CA SER A 183 26.54 15.46 33.69
C SER A 183 26.50 15.77 32.19
N LEU A 184 27.60 15.56 31.47
CA LEU A 184 27.69 15.81 30.03
C LEU A 184 26.94 14.78 29.19
N ALA A 185 27.00 13.50 29.56
CA ALA A 185 26.32 12.41 28.84
C ALA A 185 24.80 12.52 28.96
N ARG A 186 24.32 12.88 30.16
CA ARG A 186 22.90 13.15 30.41
C ARG A 186 22.44 14.39 29.64
N ARG A 187 23.24 15.47 29.62
CA ARG A 187 22.93 16.68 28.84
C ARG A 187 22.90 16.40 27.33
N SER A 188 23.85 15.62 26.80
CA SER A 188 23.85 15.25 25.37
C SER A 188 22.65 14.37 25.02
N TRP A 189 22.26 13.44 25.90
CA TRP A 189 21.06 12.63 25.71
C TRP A 189 19.79 13.48 25.66
N PHE A 190 19.60 14.39 26.61
CA PHE A 190 18.45 15.31 26.59
C PHE A 190 18.45 16.23 25.37
N LEU A 191 19.62 16.76 24.97
CA LEU A 191 19.75 17.57 23.75
C LEU A 191 19.37 16.74 22.52
N LEU A 192 19.84 15.50 22.42
CA LEU A 192 19.52 14.61 21.32
C LEU A 192 18.02 14.32 21.24
N GLN A 193 17.39 13.97 22.36
CA GLN A 193 15.93 13.77 22.44
C GLN A 193 15.15 15.03 22.10
N ARG A 194 15.63 16.22 22.52
CA ARG A 194 14.99 17.50 22.22
C ARG A 194 15.09 17.84 20.73
N ILE A 195 16.26 17.61 20.13
CA ILE A 195 16.47 17.78 18.68
C ILE A 195 15.60 16.81 17.90
N GLU A 196 15.50 15.55 18.33
CA GLU A 196 14.61 14.55 17.72
C GLU A 196 13.14 14.98 17.80
N GLY A 197 12.69 15.39 18.98
CA GLY A 197 11.34 15.87 19.20
C GLY A 197 11.02 17.11 18.36
N PHE A 198 11.96 18.06 18.27
CA PHE A 198 11.83 19.25 17.44
C PHE A 198 11.78 18.89 15.95
N TYR A 199 12.65 17.99 15.49
CA TYR A 199 12.66 17.52 14.11
C TYR A 199 11.35 16.81 13.74
N LYS A 200 10.81 15.95 14.62
CA LYS A 200 9.52 15.28 14.42
C LYS A 200 8.34 16.26 14.42
N ALA A 201 8.36 17.26 15.29
CA ALA A 201 7.34 18.31 15.30
C ALA A 201 7.41 19.18 14.02
N ALA A 202 8.62 19.55 13.60
CA ALA A 202 8.85 20.30 12.37
C ALA A 202 8.46 19.48 11.13
N SER A 203 8.75 18.17 11.10
CA SER A 203 8.40 17.30 9.98
C SER A 203 6.90 17.08 9.89
N PHE A 204 6.20 16.96 11.02
CA PHE A 204 4.75 16.95 11.08
C PHE A 204 4.14 18.27 10.60
N GLY A 205 4.68 19.41 11.04
CA GLY A 205 4.27 20.72 10.53
C GLY A 205 4.50 20.85 9.01
N ASN A 206 5.63 20.35 8.50
CA ASN A 206 5.91 20.30 7.07
C ASN A 206 4.89 19.42 6.33
N LEU A 207 4.54 18.26 6.88
CA LEU A 207 3.53 17.36 6.33
C LEU A 207 2.17 18.03 6.24
N LEU A 208 1.72 18.75 7.28
CA LEU A 208 0.45 19.49 7.24
C LEU A 208 0.45 20.57 6.15
N VAL A 209 1.52 21.37 6.08
CA VAL A 209 1.66 22.38 5.03
C VAL A 209 1.75 21.73 3.64
N PHE A 210 2.38 20.56 3.53
CA PHE A 210 2.44 19.79 2.29
C PHE A 210 1.06 19.28 1.87
N LEU A 211 0.24 18.80 2.80
CA LEU A 211 -1.14 18.37 2.50
C LEU A 211 -2.01 19.54 2.05
N LEU A 212 -1.74 20.76 2.49
CA LEU A 212 -2.45 21.96 2.05
C LEU A 212 -1.92 22.49 0.71
N THR A 213 -0.60 22.56 0.52
CA THR A 213 0.05 23.25 -0.63
C THR A 213 0.56 22.32 -1.73
N GLY A 214 0.98 21.10 -1.40
CA GLY A 214 1.51 20.10 -2.33
C GLY A 214 2.90 20.39 -2.92
N ARG A 215 3.69 21.31 -2.34
CA ARG A 215 4.98 21.74 -2.94
C ARG A 215 6.23 20.94 -2.52
N TYR A 216 6.41 20.70 -1.23
CA TYR A 216 7.62 20.09 -0.67
C TYR A 216 7.29 18.94 0.28
N ARG A 217 7.75 17.72 -0.01
CA ARG A 217 7.44 16.53 0.83
C ARG A 217 8.30 16.46 2.08
N SER A 218 9.54 16.99 2.03
CA SER A 218 10.47 16.95 3.18
C SER A 218 10.94 18.34 3.62
N LEU A 219 11.40 18.44 4.87
CA LEU A 219 12.02 19.65 5.41
C LEU A 219 13.28 20.04 4.64
N ILE A 220 14.05 19.04 4.21
CA ILE A 220 15.31 19.22 3.47
C ILE A 220 15.02 19.86 2.12
N GLU A 221 14.03 19.35 1.39
CA GLU A 221 13.57 19.93 0.13
C GLU A 221 13.07 21.36 0.30
N ARG A 222 12.30 21.64 1.37
CA ARG A 222 11.82 22.98 1.66
C ARG A 222 12.96 23.95 1.95
N ALA A 223 13.95 23.55 2.74
CA ALA A 223 15.12 24.39 3.05
C ALA A 223 15.94 24.71 1.79
N LEU A 224 16.13 23.70 0.93
CA LEU A 224 16.87 23.86 -0.32
C LEU A 224 16.04 24.51 -1.44
N ARG A 225 14.72 24.63 -1.26
CA ARG A 225 13.75 25.02 -2.29
C ARG A 225 13.82 24.14 -3.54
N ALA A 226 14.05 22.85 -3.33
CA ALA A 226 14.04 21.83 -4.37
C ALA A 226 12.61 21.31 -4.55
N ARG A 227 11.94 21.71 -5.63
CA ARG A 227 10.55 21.33 -5.90
C ARG A 227 10.49 20.17 -6.90
N LEU A 228 9.57 19.24 -6.68
CA LEU A 228 9.26 18.19 -7.64
C LEU A 228 8.31 18.73 -8.71
N VAL A 229 8.66 18.51 -9.98
CA VAL A 229 7.88 18.91 -11.16
C VAL A 229 7.84 17.74 -12.13
N TYR A 230 6.80 17.65 -12.96
CA TYR A 230 6.76 16.62 -14.00
C TYR A 230 7.95 16.74 -14.96
N GLY A 231 8.57 15.59 -15.28
CA GLY A 231 9.70 15.51 -16.20
C GLY A 231 9.28 15.66 -17.66
N SER A 232 8.15 15.04 -18.01
CA SER A 232 7.54 15.10 -19.33
C SER A 232 6.04 15.38 -19.23
N PRO A 233 5.41 16.02 -20.24
CA PRO A 233 3.97 16.29 -20.22
C PRO A 233 3.12 15.04 -20.42
N ASN A 234 3.68 14.00 -21.07
CA ASN A 234 2.97 12.77 -21.39
C ASN A 234 3.19 11.73 -20.28
N MET A 235 2.30 11.70 -19.29
CA MET A 235 2.27 10.62 -18.30
C MET A 235 1.03 9.77 -18.50
N ASN A 236 1.20 8.49 -18.81
CA ASN A 236 0.11 7.54 -18.69
C ASN A 236 -0.09 7.26 -17.21
N ARG A 237 -1.13 7.86 -16.60
CA ARG A 237 -1.40 7.71 -15.17
C ARG A 237 -1.91 6.29 -14.90
N SER A 238 -1.01 5.38 -14.58
CA SER A 238 -1.38 4.09 -14.00
C SER A 238 -1.83 4.32 -12.55
N VAL A 239 -3.14 4.35 -12.31
CA VAL A 239 -3.69 4.33 -10.96
C VAL A 239 -3.41 2.95 -10.34
N SER A 240 -2.81 2.91 -9.15
CA SER A 240 -2.58 1.67 -8.41
C SER A 240 -3.91 1.13 -7.88
N PHE A 241 -4.49 0.15 -8.57
CA PHE A 241 -5.72 -0.52 -8.16
C PHE A 241 -5.50 -1.63 -7.13
N GLU A 242 -4.29 -1.79 -6.58
CA GLU A 242 -3.95 -2.91 -5.69
C GLU A 242 -4.90 -3.03 -4.50
N TYR A 243 -5.17 -1.92 -3.80
CA TYR A 243 -6.06 -1.93 -2.64
C TYR A 243 -7.52 -2.21 -3.04
N MET A 244 -7.98 -1.59 -4.13
CA MET A 244 -9.31 -1.83 -4.69
C MET A 244 -9.47 -3.30 -5.11
N ASN A 245 -8.47 -3.86 -5.78
CA ASN A 245 -8.46 -5.25 -6.24
C ASN A 245 -8.42 -6.22 -5.06
N ARG A 246 -7.62 -5.94 -4.02
CA ARG A 246 -7.65 -6.74 -2.78
C ARG A 246 -9.03 -6.70 -2.13
N GLN A 247 -9.65 -5.53 -2.06
CA GLN A 247 -10.98 -5.38 -1.47
C GLN A 247 -12.05 -6.12 -2.27
N LEU A 248 -12.01 -6.03 -3.60
CA LEU A 248 -12.87 -6.81 -4.51
C LEU A 248 -12.69 -8.30 -4.26
N VAL A 249 -11.46 -8.80 -4.28
CA VAL A 249 -11.19 -10.23 -4.07
C VAL A 249 -11.72 -10.70 -2.70
N TRP A 250 -11.50 -9.93 -1.63
CA TRP A 250 -12.01 -10.29 -0.31
C TRP A 250 -13.53 -10.24 -0.23
N ASN A 251 -14.17 -9.25 -0.87
CA ASN A 251 -15.62 -9.15 -0.89
C ASN A 251 -16.24 -10.35 -1.61
N GLU A 252 -15.81 -10.62 -2.84
CA GLU A 252 -16.28 -11.75 -3.66
C GLU A 252 -16.03 -13.10 -2.95
N PHE A 253 -14.85 -13.25 -2.34
CA PHE A 253 -14.54 -14.46 -1.57
C PHE A 253 -15.47 -14.63 -0.35
N SER A 254 -15.80 -13.54 0.34
CA SER A 254 -16.70 -13.58 1.50
C SER A 254 -18.13 -13.92 1.10
N GLU A 255 -18.60 -13.41 -0.05
CA GLU A 255 -19.92 -13.74 -0.59
C GLU A 255 -19.99 -15.23 -0.99
N MET A 256 -18.97 -15.75 -1.67
CA MET A 256 -18.86 -17.18 -1.96
C MET A 256 -18.84 -18.02 -0.67
N LEU A 257 -18.08 -17.59 0.34
CA LEU A 257 -17.98 -18.32 1.61
C LEU A 257 -19.33 -18.34 2.35
N LEU A 258 -20.09 -17.25 2.34
CA LEU A 258 -21.42 -17.18 2.93
C LEU A 258 -22.42 -18.12 2.22
N LEU A 259 -22.25 -18.35 0.91
CA LEU A 259 -23.04 -19.34 0.17
C LEU A 259 -22.62 -20.79 0.48
N LEU A 260 -21.33 -21.02 0.76
CA LEU A 260 -20.80 -22.35 1.10
C LEU A 260 -21.00 -22.71 2.58
N LEU A 261 -21.06 -21.73 3.48
CA LEU A 261 -21.13 -21.95 4.93
C LEU A 261 -22.37 -22.76 5.37
N PRO A 262 -23.58 -22.56 4.80
CA PRO A 262 -24.74 -23.42 5.04
C PRO A 262 -24.61 -24.84 4.46
N LEU A 263 -23.77 -25.04 3.44
CA LEU A 263 -23.55 -26.34 2.79
C LEU A 263 -22.46 -27.16 3.49
N LEU A 264 -21.62 -26.52 4.31
CA LEU A 264 -20.62 -27.17 5.14
C LEU A 264 -21.29 -27.90 6.31
N ASN A 265 -21.64 -29.17 6.07
CA ASN A 265 -22.15 -30.06 7.10
C ASN A 265 -21.15 -30.15 8.27
N SER A 266 -21.58 -29.77 9.47
CA SER A 266 -20.77 -29.80 10.70
C SER A 266 -20.12 -31.16 10.97
N SER A 267 -20.69 -32.26 10.47
CA SER A 267 -20.10 -33.61 10.64
C SER A 267 -18.89 -33.87 9.73
N SER A 268 -18.83 -33.30 8.52
CA SER A 268 -17.72 -33.51 7.58
C SER A 268 -16.49 -32.70 7.97
N VAL A 269 -16.67 -31.43 8.35
CA VAL A 269 -15.58 -30.58 8.86
C VAL A 269 -15.03 -31.13 10.17
N LYS A 270 -15.91 -31.64 11.06
CA LYS A 270 -15.50 -32.28 12.31
C LYS A 270 -14.81 -33.62 12.12
N ASN A 271 -14.91 -34.27 10.97
CA ASN A 271 -14.13 -35.48 10.63
C ASN A 271 -12.79 -35.11 9.97
N PHE A 272 -12.77 -34.07 9.14
CA PHE A 272 -11.55 -33.55 8.49
C PHE A 272 -10.58 -32.86 9.48
N LEU A 273 -11.09 -32.27 10.57
CA LEU A 273 -10.28 -31.66 11.62
C LEU A 273 -9.86 -32.64 12.74
N ARG A 274 -10.20 -33.94 12.65
CA ARG A 274 -9.75 -34.94 13.64
C ARG A 274 -8.31 -35.44 13.54
N PRO A 275 -7.53 -35.29 12.44
CA PRO A 275 -6.17 -35.79 12.44
C PRO A 275 -5.23 -34.93 13.32
N PHE A 276 -5.71 -33.81 13.88
CA PHE A 276 -4.93 -32.94 14.78
C PHE A 276 -5.28 -33.05 16.27
N SER A 277 -6.15 -33.99 16.63
CA SER A 277 -6.36 -34.34 18.03
C SER A 277 -6.75 -35.80 18.10
N LYS A 278 -5.76 -36.66 18.40
CA LYS A 278 -5.78 -37.52 19.60
C LYS A 278 -4.75 -38.64 19.49
N ASP A 279 -3.56 -38.39 20.06
CA ASP A 279 -2.77 -39.44 20.70
C ASP A 279 -3.25 -39.60 22.14
N LYS A 280 -3.94 -40.69 22.45
CA LYS A 280 -3.74 -41.45 23.70
C LYS A 280 -4.64 -42.70 23.78
N SER A 281 -3.96 -43.84 23.59
CA SER A 281 -4.08 -45.11 24.32
C SER A 281 -5.46 -45.61 24.75
N SER A 282 -5.89 -46.66 24.05
CA SER A 282 -6.29 -47.97 24.61
C SER A 282 -6.59 -48.03 26.12
N ASN A 283 -7.87 -48.13 26.45
CA ASN A 283 -8.36 -48.94 27.57
C ASN A 283 -9.72 -49.53 27.16
N SER A 284 -9.66 -50.81 26.79
CA SER A 284 -10.78 -51.67 26.44
C SER A 284 -11.48 -52.14 27.70
N GLU A 285 -12.33 -51.30 28.29
CA GLU A 285 -13.35 -51.71 29.29
C GLU A 285 -14.45 -50.66 29.55
N GLY A 286 -14.52 -49.59 28.76
CA GLY A 286 -15.42 -48.45 29.03
C GLY A 286 -16.43 -48.09 27.93
N ASP A 287 -16.61 -48.93 26.90
CA ASP A 287 -17.40 -48.53 25.73
C ASP A 287 -18.93 -48.54 25.99
N ASP A 288 -19.41 -49.14 27.09
CA ASP A 288 -20.84 -49.15 27.47
C ASP A 288 -21.33 -47.87 28.16
N ALA A 289 -20.42 -46.97 28.53
CA ALA A 289 -20.78 -45.68 29.14
C ALA A 289 -20.95 -44.54 28.11
N LEU A 290 -20.59 -44.76 26.84
CA LEU A 290 -20.59 -43.73 25.81
C LEU A 290 -21.88 -43.72 24.99
N CYS A 291 -22.34 -42.53 24.62
CA CYS A 291 -23.49 -42.40 23.73
C CYS A 291 -23.13 -42.90 22.32
N PRO A 292 -23.89 -43.83 21.71
CA PRO A 292 -23.62 -44.38 20.38
C PRO A 292 -23.59 -43.35 19.24
N ILE A 293 -24.28 -42.22 19.42
CA ILE A 293 -24.47 -41.21 18.37
C ILE A 293 -23.30 -40.21 18.37
N CYS A 294 -22.93 -39.66 19.52
CA CYS A 294 -21.87 -38.66 19.62
C CYS A 294 -20.52 -39.22 20.08
N ARG A 295 -20.48 -40.51 20.50
CA ARG A 295 -19.30 -41.22 21.04
C ARG A 295 -18.59 -40.45 22.15
N ALA A 296 -19.36 -39.72 22.93
CA ALA A 296 -18.91 -38.95 24.10
C ALA A 296 -19.71 -39.39 25.33
N THR A 297 -19.21 -39.04 26.51
CA THR A 297 -19.94 -39.22 27.77
C THR A 297 -21.25 -38.44 27.71
N PRO A 298 -22.41 -39.07 28.00
CA PRO A 298 -23.69 -38.46 27.71
C PRO A 298 -24.01 -37.26 28.61
N THR A 299 -24.11 -36.08 28.00
CA THR A 299 -24.64 -34.87 28.66
C THR A 299 -26.14 -35.07 28.88
N THR A 300 -26.58 -35.09 30.15
CA THR A 300 -27.96 -35.49 30.56
C THR A 300 -28.36 -36.88 30.02
N PRO A 301 -27.98 -37.97 30.71
CA PRO A 301 -28.18 -39.33 30.22
C PRO A 301 -29.67 -39.74 30.19
N PHE A 302 -30.08 -40.32 29.07
CA PHE A 302 -31.39 -40.93 28.85
C PHE A 302 -31.23 -42.38 28.37
N LEU A 303 -32.18 -43.22 28.76
CA LEU A 303 -32.32 -44.61 28.37
C LEU A 303 -33.34 -44.73 27.24
N ALA A 304 -32.99 -45.47 26.19
CA ALA A 304 -33.94 -45.91 25.18
C ALA A 304 -34.68 -47.17 25.66
N LEU A 305 -36.01 -47.13 25.75
CA LEU A 305 -36.82 -48.28 26.14
C LEU A 305 -37.32 -49.02 24.90
N PRO A 306 -37.27 -50.37 24.87
CA PRO A 306 -37.02 -51.28 26.02
C PRO A 306 -35.56 -51.69 26.25
N CYS A 307 -34.64 -51.39 25.33
CA CYS A 307 -33.28 -51.94 25.34
C CYS A 307 -32.30 -51.33 26.37
N GLN A 308 -32.72 -50.29 27.11
CA GLN A 308 -31.97 -49.63 28.19
C GLN A 308 -30.56 -49.12 27.81
N HIS A 309 -30.31 -48.86 26.53
CA HIS A 309 -29.06 -48.26 26.10
C HIS A 309 -29.01 -46.75 26.40
N ARG A 310 -27.84 -46.26 26.85
CA ARG A 310 -27.63 -44.87 27.26
C ARG A 310 -27.33 -43.94 26.08
N TYR A 311 -28.01 -42.81 26.03
CA TYR A 311 -27.83 -41.74 25.05
C TYR A 311 -27.81 -40.36 25.73
N CYS A 312 -27.29 -39.34 25.07
CA CYS A 312 -27.57 -37.94 25.44
C CYS A 312 -29.03 -37.62 25.14
N TYR A 313 -29.68 -36.81 25.98
CA TYR A 313 -31.04 -36.31 25.74
C TYR A 313 -31.23 -35.79 24.31
N TYR A 314 -30.38 -34.85 23.86
CA TYR A 314 -30.49 -34.25 22.53
C TYR A 314 -30.28 -35.28 21.42
N CYS A 315 -29.27 -36.16 21.54
CA CYS A 315 -28.97 -37.16 20.51
C CYS A 315 -30.15 -38.13 20.30
N LEU A 316 -30.78 -38.58 21.38
CA LEU A 316 -31.93 -39.47 21.31
C LEU A 316 -33.17 -38.72 20.81
N ARG A 317 -33.45 -37.53 21.36
CA ARG A 317 -34.63 -36.73 21.00
C ARG A 317 -34.64 -36.31 19.53
N THR A 318 -33.51 -35.86 18.99
CA THR A 318 -33.40 -35.44 17.57
C THR A 318 -33.62 -36.61 16.63
N ARG A 319 -33.16 -37.82 16.98
CA ARG A 319 -33.34 -39.02 16.15
C ARG A 319 -34.77 -39.55 16.21
N CYS A 320 -35.39 -39.57 17.39
CA CYS A 320 -36.80 -39.91 17.53
C CYS A 320 -37.73 -38.89 16.85
N SER A 321 -37.36 -37.60 16.78
CA SER A 321 -38.17 -36.60 16.07
C SER A 321 -37.97 -36.64 14.55
N ALA A 322 -36.77 -36.98 14.08
CA ALA A 322 -36.46 -37.05 12.65
C ALA A 322 -37.01 -38.31 11.96
N THR A 323 -37.32 -39.37 12.72
CA THR A 323 -37.77 -40.65 12.17
C THR A 323 -38.84 -41.26 13.08
N MET A 324 -40.04 -41.51 12.53
CA MET A 324 -41.19 -42.05 13.29
C MET A 324 -40.92 -43.40 13.98
N ALA A 325 -40.01 -44.23 13.45
CA ALA A 325 -39.66 -45.54 13.99
C ALA A 325 -38.15 -45.68 14.19
N PHE A 326 -37.57 -44.81 15.04
CA PHE A 326 -36.14 -44.87 15.35
C PHE A 326 -35.76 -46.20 16.03
N ARG A 327 -34.70 -46.86 15.53
CA ARG A 327 -34.12 -48.07 16.11
C ARG A 327 -32.81 -47.76 16.81
N CYS A 328 -32.59 -48.40 17.95
CA CYS A 328 -31.40 -48.24 18.77
C CYS A 328 -30.12 -48.56 17.96
N SER A 329 -29.15 -47.65 17.97
CA SER A 329 -27.90 -47.83 17.20
C SER A 329 -26.95 -48.90 17.77
N ARG A 330 -27.24 -49.49 18.94
CA ARG A 330 -26.48 -50.62 19.51
C ARG A 330 -27.10 -51.99 19.21
N CYS A 331 -28.38 -52.15 19.51
CA CYS A 331 -29.08 -53.45 19.44
C CYS A 331 -30.14 -53.52 18.34
N ASN A 332 -30.37 -52.44 17.60
CA ASN A 332 -31.35 -52.35 16.51
C ASN A 332 -32.83 -52.56 16.93
N GLU A 333 -33.11 -52.53 18.23
CA GLU A 333 -34.44 -52.57 18.85
C GLU A 333 -35.22 -51.27 18.59
N PRO A 334 -36.52 -51.29 18.26
CA PRO A 334 -37.32 -50.07 18.13
C PRO A 334 -37.39 -49.31 19.47
N VAL A 335 -37.11 -48.01 19.43
CA VAL A 335 -37.18 -47.15 20.62
C VAL A 335 -38.60 -46.63 20.75
N VAL A 336 -39.32 -47.13 21.76
CA VAL A 336 -40.73 -46.78 22.01
C VAL A 336 -40.86 -45.55 22.91
N ALA A 337 -39.97 -45.44 23.90
CA ALA A 337 -39.97 -44.35 24.86
C ALA A 337 -38.54 -44.00 25.30
N MET A 338 -38.40 -42.81 25.88
CA MET A 338 -37.14 -42.29 26.42
C MET A 338 -37.31 -41.95 27.89
N GLN A 339 -36.43 -42.46 28.75
CA GLN A 339 -36.48 -42.25 30.20
C GLN A 339 -35.18 -41.62 30.70
N ARG A 340 -35.26 -40.69 31.66
CA ARG A 340 -34.05 -40.11 32.26
C ARG A 340 -33.32 -41.17 33.11
N TYR A 341 -32.02 -41.32 32.89
CA TYR A 341 -31.19 -42.24 33.67
C TYR A 341 -31.12 -41.76 35.13
N GLY A 342 -31.52 -42.63 36.08
CA GLY A 342 -31.56 -42.32 37.52
C GLY A 342 -32.85 -41.67 38.03
N GLY A 343 -33.90 -41.55 37.21
CA GLY A 343 -35.23 -41.14 37.68
C GLY A 343 -36.00 -42.32 38.28
N SER A 344 -36.24 -42.31 39.59
CA SER A 344 -37.16 -43.23 40.26
C SER A 344 -38.54 -43.16 39.61
N VAL A 345 -39.07 -44.29 39.16
CA VAL A 345 -40.48 -44.45 38.81
C VAL A 345 -41.21 -44.68 40.13
N ASN A 346 -41.83 -43.65 40.69
CA ASN A 346 -42.86 -43.86 41.72
C ASN A 346 -44.05 -44.53 41.04
N ASN A 347 -44.17 -45.84 41.19
CA ASN A 347 -45.42 -46.55 40.97
C ASN A 347 -46.44 -46.04 42.00
N GLN A 348 -47.32 -45.13 41.58
CA GLN A 348 -48.63 -45.01 42.21
C GLN A 348 -49.65 -45.69 41.28
N SER A 349 -50.11 -46.82 41.77
CA SER A 349 -51.30 -47.55 41.37
C SER A 349 -52.52 -46.65 41.26
N GLN A 350 -53.27 -46.80 40.17
CA GLN A 350 -54.70 -47.10 40.20
C GLN A 350 -55.01 -48.12 39.12
#